data_AF-A0A955VTB2-F1
#
_entry.id   AF-A0A955VTB2-F1
#
_cell.length_a   1.000
_cell.length_b   1.000
_cell.length_c   1.000
_cell.angle_alpha   90.00
_cell.angle_beta   90.00
_cell.angle_gamma   90.00
#
_symmetry.space_group_name_H-M   'P 1'
#
loop_
_entity.id
_entity.type
_entity.pdbx_description
1 polymer ?
#
loop_
_entity_poly.entity_id
_entity_poly.type
_entity_poly.pdbx_seq_one_letter_code
_entity_poly.pdbx_strand_id
1 'polypeptide(L)'
;MRLISSLLLAAAPLAAHADVLRYEGMPLSRTVTLNYNGRNMGVHAGQMNISLDGEAGAAFCVDLDHNISSGRTYLADPVAAEAESPWCGINYILGNFSASSADLSAAMQVAIWELKYGAALAPVGGVVGTIAAGMLDAAEGQCPLFCNDEPVWDVIGTFNADGTLTVQVTLGRDGGPAVAGEQLLATPSSGTLLAPASGVATTDLDGQATFVVDVRDADLPLTLDIATVGREVVRLVAVPANAQQELVSVIGECSFDPQFAFDAGAFGDPHTIGFWKHQVEVALTGRGHAQVDAETLAGYLPISLFGETVDSLETLHEVLWLKKASMEQRALQQCLALHLNVAAGEAGWATDVTIGGETQRMFAWWADAQAALAAGDAETAKTICDDFNNL
;
A
#
# COMPACT_ATOMS: atom_id res chain seq x y z
N MET A 1 19.00 31.20 29.74
CA MET A 1 17.85 31.91 30.33
C MET A 1 17.44 33.03 29.38
N ARG A 2 16.51 32.74 28.44
CA ARG A 2 15.96 33.72 27.48
C ARG A 2 14.47 33.84 27.76
N LEU A 3 14.02 35.06 28.05
CA LEU A 3 12.61 35.40 28.25
C LEU A 3 11.84 35.24 26.93
N ILE A 4 10.78 34.45 26.95
CA ILE A 4 9.75 34.42 25.89
C ILE A 4 8.73 35.50 26.25
N SER A 5 8.76 36.59 25.50
CA SER A 5 7.74 37.64 25.58
C SER A 5 6.50 37.17 24.82
N SER A 6 5.40 36.93 25.54
CA SER A 6 4.12 36.54 24.96
C SER A 6 3.44 37.77 24.37
N LEU A 7 3.53 37.94 23.04
CA LEU A 7 2.76 38.93 22.30
C LEU A 7 1.35 38.36 22.07
N LEU A 8 0.32 38.91 22.72
CA LEU A 8 -1.07 38.68 22.33
C LEU A 8 -1.32 39.38 20.99
N LEU A 9 -1.44 38.62 19.91
CA LEU A 9 -2.03 39.08 18.65
C LEU A 9 -3.56 39.08 18.83
N ALA A 10 -4.18 40.26 18.83
CA ALA A 10 -5.62 40.36 18.69
C ALA A 10 -5.98 40.07 17.22
N ALA A 11 -6.53 38.88 16.95
CA ALA A 11 -7.09 38.56 15.64
C ALA A 11 -8.37 39.40 15.43
N ALA A 12 -8.30 40.38 14.53
CA ALA A 12 -9.52 40.99 14.00
C ALA A 12 -10.20 39.96 13.09
N PRO A 13 -11.52 39.69 13.25
CA PRO A 13 -12.22 38.81 12.34
C PRO A 13 -12.22 39.44 10.95
N LEU A 14 -11.46 38.85 10.03
CA LEU A 14 -11.63 39.11 8.60
C LEU A 14 -13.06 38.66 8.26
N ALA A 15 -13.88 39.55 7.72
CA ALA A 15 -15.17 39.15 7.20
C ALA A 15 -14.91 38.14 6.08
N ALA A 16 -15.38 36.89 6.26
CA ALA A 16 -15.35 35.88 5.22
C ALA A 16 -16.21 36.41 4.06
N HIS A 17 -15.57 36.85 2.99
CA HIS A 17 -16.23 37.18 1.74
C HIS A 17 -16.41 35.87 0.98
N ALA A 18 -17.62 35.59 0.50
CA ALA A 18 -17.86 34.47 -0.40
C ALA A 18 -17.10 34.67 -1.71
N ASP A 19 -16.57 33.59 -2.26
CA ASP A 19 -15.76 33.58 -3.47
C ASP A 19 -16.65 33.77 -4.71
N VAL A 20 -16.09 34.34 -5.77
CA VAL A 20 -16.80 34.58 -7.03
C VAL A 20 -16.59 33.39 -7.96
N LEU A 21 -17.60 32.51 -8.03
CA LEU A 21 -17.64 31.37 -8.94
C LEU A 21 -18.27 31.75 -10.27
N ARG A 22 -17.53 31.63 -11.37
CA ARG A 22 -18.03 31.79 -12.74
C ARG A 22 -18.05 30.45 -13.47
N TYR A 23 -19.17 30.12 -14.09
CA TYR A 23 -19.27 28.96 -14.97
C TYR A 23 -19.01 29.36 -16.42
N GLU A 24 -18.01 28.74 -17.05
CA GLU A 24 -17.54 29.11 -18.38
C GLU A 24 -18.13 28.21 -19.48
N GLY A 25 -18.55 26.98 -19.13
CA GLY A 25 -19.17 26.04 -20.05
C GLY A 25 -18.75 24.60 -19.79
N MET A 26 -19.24 23.67 -20.61
CA MET A 26 -19.00 22.22 -20.47
C MET A 26 -18.50 21.67 -21.82
N PRO A 27 -17.21 21.85 -22.14
CA PRO A 27 -16.67 21.60 -23.47
C PRO A 27 -16.67 20.11 -23.86
N LEU A 28 -16.54 19.22 -22.87
CA LEU A 28 -16.56 17.77 -23.04
C LEU A 28 -17.84 17.22 -22.44
N SER A 29 -18.93 17.25 -23.20
CA SER A 29 -20.24 16.85 -22.70
C SER A 29 -21.04 15.98 -23.65
N ARG A 30 -21.98 15.23 -23.06
CA ARG A 30 -23.03 14.48 -23.75
C ARG A 30 -24.38 14.80 -23.16
N THR A 31 -25.43 14.69 -23.96
CA THR A 31 -26.77 14.56 -23.41
C THR A 31 -26.98 13.10 -23.02
N VAL A 32 -27.21 12.86 -21.74
CA VAL A 32 -27.54 11.54 -21.19
C VAL A 32 -29.00 11.51 -20.76
N THR A 33 -29.63 10.36 -20.86
CA THR A 33 -30.96 10.15 -20.30
C THR A 33 -30.82 9.47 -18.95
N LEU A 34 -31.39 10.07 -17.91
CA LEU A 34 -31.38 9.54 -16.55
C LEU A 34 -32.82 9.28 -16.12
N ASN A 35 -33.05 8.22 -15.35
CA ASN A 35 -34.26 8.07 -14.56
C ASN A 35 -33.97 8.62 -13.16
N TYR A 36 -34.47 9.82 -12.88
CA TYR A 36 -34.31 10.50 -11.60
C TYR A 36 -35.67 10.65 -10.92
N ASN A 37 -35.82 10.11 -9.70
CA ASN A 37 -37.09 10.11 -8.97
C ASN A 37 -38.28 9.57 -9.79
N GLY A 38 -38.05 8.52 -10.59
CA GLY A 38 -39.06 7.88 -11.43
C GLY A 38 -39.39 8.64 -12.73
N ARG A 39 -38.64 9.69 -13.07
CA ARG A 39 -38.83 10.49 -14.29
C ARG A 39 -37.62 10.40 -15.20
N ASN A 40 -37.86 10.08 -16.47
CA ASN A 40 -36.82 10.16 -17.48
C ASN A 40 -36.56 11.63 -17.84
N MET A 41 -35.32 12.06 -17.72
CA MET A 41 -34.87 13.40 -18.09
C MET A 41 -33.60 13.33 -18.94
N GLY A 42 -33.54 14.19 -19.96
CA GLY A 42 -32.33 14.41 -20.74
C GLY A 42 -31.52 15.54 -20.11
N VAL A 43 -30.31 15.27 -19.66
CA VAL A 43 -29.42 16.26 -19.04
C VAL A 43 -28.08 16.30 -19.74
N HIS A 44 -27.42 17.45 -19.70
CA HIS A 44 -26.03 17.57 -20.15
C HIS A 44 -25.10 17.10 -19.03
N ALA A 45 -24.30 16.07 -19.32
CA ALA A 45 -23.32 15.51 -18.40
C ALA A 45 -21.90 15.71 -18.97
N GLY A 46 -20.99 16.15 -18.11
CA GLY A 46 -19.60 16.41 -18.47
C GLY A 46 -18.91 17.34 -17.46
N GLN A 47 -17.59 17.47 -17.63
CA GLN A 47 -16.74 18.37 -16.87
C GLN A 47 -17.05 19.82 -17.26
N MET A 48 -17.19 20.64 -16.24
CA MET A 48 -17.41 22.08 -16.36
C MET A 48 -16.09 22.82 -16.23
N ASN A 49 -15.88 23.80 -17.11
CA ASN A 49 -14.88 24.83 -16.91
C ASN A 49 -15.48 25.88 -15.97
N ILE A 50 -14.78 26.17 -14.89
CA ILE A 50 -15.16 27.18 -13.91
C ILE A 50 -14.01 28.16 -13.70
N SER A 51 -14.31 29.30 -13.11
CA SER A 51 -13.32 30.18 -12.51
C SER A 51 -13.75 30.53 -11.09
N LEU A 52 -12.88 30.34 -10.11
CA LEU A 52 -13.09 30.71 -8.70
C LEU A 52 -12.13 31.86 -8.38
N ASP A 53 -12.68 33.03 -8.07
CA ASP A 53 -11.90 34.27 -7.84
C ASP A 53 -10.93 34.64 -8.97
N GLY A 54 -11.26 34.26 -10.19
CA GLY A 54 -10.44 34.53 -11.38
C GLY A 54 -9.46 33.42 -11.74
N GLU A 55 -9.27 32.43 -10.86
CA GLU A 55 -8.44 31.25 -11.16
C GLU A 55 -9.27 30.22 -11.92
N ALA A 56 -8.77 29.76 -13.06
CA ALA A 56 -9.46 28.78 -13.90
C ALA A 56 -9.35 27.38 -13.30
N GLY A 57 -10.44 26.61 -13.36
CA GLY A 57 -10.52 25.27 -12.81
C GLY A 57 -11.52 24.38 -13.52
N ALA A 58 -11.64 23.15 -13.01
CA ALA A 58 -12.52 22.12 -13.52
C ALA A 58 -13.42 21.62 -12.40
N ALA A 59 -14.72 21.47 -12.66
CA ALA A 59 -15.65 20.95 -11.68
C ALA A 59 -16.69 20.02 -12.31
N PHE A 60 -17.36 19.25 -11.46
CA PHE A 60 -18.51 18.44 -11.82
C PHE A 60 -19.73 18.89 -11.02
N CYS A 61 -20.91 18.79 -11.60
CA CYS A 61 -22.16 19.16 -10.93
C CYS A 61 -22.54 18.04 -9.98
N VAL A 62 -22.79 18.29 -8.70
CA VAL A 62 -23.34 17.25 -7.81
C VAL A 62 -24.84 17.39 -7.58
N ASP A 63 -25.43 18.41 -8.20
CA ASP A 63 -26.83 18.77 -8.07
C ASP A 63 -27.57 18.65 -9.42
N LEU A 64 -28.62 17.84 -9.46
CA LEU A 64 -29.51 17.64 -10.61
C LEU A 64 -30.79 18.49 -10.55
N ASP A 65 -31.09 19.11 -9.41
CA ASP A 65 -32.34 19.83 -9.18
C ASP A 65 -32.25 21.31 -9.61
N HIS A 66 -31.05 21.85 -9.78
CA HIS A 66 -30.82 23.22 -10.22
C HIS A 66 -30.01 23.32 -11.51
N ASN A 67 -30.40 24.27 -12.37
CA ASN A 67 -29.75 24.52 -13.65
C ASN A 67 -28.58 25.49 -13.53
N ILE A 68 -27.46 25.15 -14.16
CA ILE A 68 -26.36 26.09 -14.43
C ILE A 68 -26.44 26.62 -15.86
N SER A 69 -26.01 27.87 -16.09
CA SER A 69 -25.96 28.44 -17.44
C SER A 69 -24.61 29.10 -17.67
N SER A 70 -23.98 28.81 -18.81
CA SER A 70 -22.66 29.34 -19.15
C SER A 70 -22.65 30.87 -19.13
N GLY A 71 -21.55 31.44 -18.65
CA GLY A 71 -21.36 32.87 -18.46
C GLY A 71 -21.97 33.43 -17.19
N ARG A 72 -22.66 32.63 -16.37
CA ARG A 72 -23.18 33.08 -15.07
C ARG A 72 -22.11 33.08 -13.99
N THR A 73 -22.27 34.03 -13.08
CA THR A 73 -21.46 34.20 -11.88
C THR A 73 -22.35 34.03 -10.65
N TYR A 74 -21.83 33.33 -9.66
CA TYR A 74 -22.43 33.06 -8.37
C TYR A 74 -21.43 33.47 -7.29
N LEU A 75 -21.94 33.84 -6.12
CA LEU A 75 -21.13 33.78 -4.92
C LEU A 75 -21.14 32.33 -4.46
N ALA A 76 -20.00 31.77 -4.09
CA ALA A 76 -19.89 30.40 -3.64
C ALA A 76 -19.01 30.32 -2.39
N ASP A 77 -19.41 29.45 -1.46
CA ASP A 77 -18.58 29.10 -0.32
C ASP A 77 -17.89 27.76 -0.63
N PRO A 78 -16.54 27.71 -0.66
CA PRO A 78 -15.83 26.44 -0.72
C PRO A 78 -15.94 25.73 0.63
N VAL A 79 -16.50 24.53 0.61
CA VAL A 79 -16.66 23.69 1.79
C VAL A 79 -15.86 22.41 1.55
N ALA A 80 -14.91 22.09 2.42
CA ALA A 80 -14.19 20.83 2.35
C ALA A 80 -15.18 19.64 2.28
N ALA A 81 -14.91 18.70 1.37
CA ALA A 81 -15.64 17.45 1.35
C ALA A 81 -15.22 16.60 2.56
N GLU A 82 -16.18 15.87 3.11
CA GLU A 82 -15.93 14.99 4.26
C GLU A 82 -15.27 13.69 3.77
N ALA A 83 -14.40 13.08 4.57
CA ALA A 83 -13.73 11.81 4.23
C ALA A 83 -14.66 10.57 4.41
N GLU A 84 -15.93 10.73 4.03
CA GLU A 84 -16.99 9.73 4.18
C GLU A 84 -17.79 9.59 2.88
N SER A 85 -18.62 8.55 2.78
CA SER A 85 -19.52 8.36 1.64
C SER A 85 -20.52 9.53 1.53
N PRO A 86 -20.79 10.07 0.32
CA PRO A 86 -20.33 9.58 -1.00
C PRO A 86 -18.99 10.19 -1.46
N TRP A 87 -18.43 11.12 -0.69
CA TRP A 87 -17.31 11.95 -1.10
C TRP A 87 -16.00 11.19 -1.25
N CYS A 88 -15.80 10.12 -0.47
CA CYS A 88 -14.66 9.22 -0.66
C CYS A 88 -14.64 8.57 -2.06
N GLY A 89 -15.78 8.04 -2.51
CA GLY A 89 -15.91 7.49 -3.87
C GLY A 89 -15.80 8.58 -4.95
N ILE A 90 -16.31 9.78 -4.68
CA ILE A 90 -16.13 10.92 -5.60
C ILE A 90 -14.65 11.32 -5.68
N ASN A 91 -13.93 11.39 -4.55
CA ASN A 91 -12.49 11.64 -4.52
C ASN A 91 -11.73 10.59 -5.34
N TYR A 92 -12.08 9.30 -5.17
CA TYR A 92 -11.52 8.22 -5.98
C TYR A 92 -11.74 8.43 -7.47
N ILE A 93 -12.98 8.77 -7.89
CA ILE A 93 -13.30 9.00 -9.31
C ILE A 93 -12.48 10.17 -9.86
N LEU A 94 -12.44 11.30 -9.14
CA LEU A 94 -11.72 12.49 -9.58
C LEU A 94 -10.19 12.29 -9.62
N GLY A 95 -9.67 11.41 -8.77
CA GLY A 95 -8.24 11.11 -8.68
C GLY A 95 -7.73 10.07 -9.68
N ASN A 96 -8.57 9.12 -10.08
CA ASN A 96 -8.15 7.95 -10.88
C ASN A 96 -8.64 7.96 -12.34
N PHE A 97 -9.61 8.82 -12.68
CA PHE A 97 -10.12 8.92 -14.05
C PHE A 97 -9.91 10.30 -14.64
N SER A 98 -9.67 10.34 -15.96
CA SER A 98 -9.52 11.58 -16.70
C SER A 98 -10.71 11.82 -17.63
N ALA A 99 -11.22 13.05 -17.63
CA ALA A 99 -12.24 13.52 -18.56
C ALA A 99 -11.62 13.87 -19.92
N SER A 100 -10.90 12.93 -20.54
CA SER A 100 -10.15 13.14 -21.80
C SER A 100 -11.01 13.08 -23.07
N SER A 101 -12.29 12.73 -22.95
CA SER A 101 -13.27 12.74 -24.05
C SER A 101 -14.66 13.09 -23.53
N ALA A 102 -15.58 13.47 -24.44
CA ALA A 102 -16.97 13.74 -24.07
C ALA A 102 -17.66 12.54 -23.41
N ASP A 103 -17.36 11.31 -23.84
CA ASP A 103 -17.96 10.10 -23.25
C ASP A 103 -17.39 9.79 -21.86
N LEU A 104 -16.07 9.91 -21.67
CA LEU A 104 -15.43 9.72 -20.35
C LEU A 104 -15.87 10.81 -19.37
N SER A 105 -15.91 12.06 -19.83
CA SER A 105 -16.32 13.20 -19.00
C SER A 105 -17.79 13.10 -18.57
N ALA A 106 -18.68 12.71 -19.49
CA ALA A 106 -20.08 12.42 -19.16
C ALA A 106 -20.22 11.22 -18.21
N ALA A 107 -19.39 10.18 -18.37
CA ALA A 107 -19.42 9.01 -17.50
C ALA A 107 -18.98 9.32 -16.07
N MET A 108 -17.90 10.11 -15.90
CA MET A 108 -17.48 10.60 -14.57
C MET A 108 -18.62 11.40 -13.92
N GLN A 109 -19.26 12.30 -14.67
CA GLN A 109 -20.39 13.08 -14.17
C GLN A 109 -21.58 12.20 -13.74
N VAL A 110 -21.91 11.16 -14.51
CA VAL A 110 -22.97 10.20 -14.17
C VAL A 110 -22.62 9.39 -12.93
N ALA A 111 -21.38 8.89 -12.83
CA ALA A 111 -20.92 8.14 -11.66
C ALA A 111 -20.96 8.98 -10.37
N ILE A 112 -20.57 10.27 -10.45
CA ILE A 112 -20.69 11.21 -9.32
C ILE A 112 -22.16 11.36 -8.88
N TRP A 113 -23.10 11.49 -9.83
CA TRP A 113 -24.52 11.56 -9.49
C TRP A 113 -25.04 10.25 -8.89
N GLU A 114 -24.63 9.09 -9.39
CA GLU A 114 -25.02 7.80 -8.81
C GLU A 114 -24.52 7.62 -7.38
N LEU A 115 -23.29 8.03 -7.06
CA LEU A 115 -22.79 8.04 -5.69
C LEU A 115 -23.62 8.98 -4.78
N LYS A 116 -23.95 10.18 -5.27
CA LYS A 116 -24.70 11.19 -4.50
C LYS A 116 -26.16 10.82 -4.26
N TYR A 117 -26.84 10.30 -5.29
CA TYR A 117 -28.29 10.08 -5.28
C TYR A 117 -28.69 8.60 -5.07
N GLY A 118 -27.77 7.65 -5.22
CA GLY A 118 -27.99 6.23 -5.04
C GLY A 118 -29.19 5.73 -5.86
N ALA A 119 -30.06 4.94 -5.22
CA ALA A 119 -31.23 4.33 -5.87
C ALA A 119 -32.25 5.32 -6.46
N ALA A 120 -32.17 6.62 -6.13
CA ALA A 120 -33.01 7.64 -6.74
C ALA A 120 -32.62 7.95 -8.20
N LEU A 121 -31.44 7.50 -8.63
CA LEU A 121 -30.90 7.66 -9.97
C LEU A 121 -30.64 6.30 -10.61
N ALA A 122 -31.07 6.12 -11.86
CA ALA A 122 -30.64 5.02 -12.70
C ALA A 122 -30.30 5.55 -14.10
N PRO A 123 -29.07 5.37 -14.62
CA PRO A 123 -28.73 5.78 -15.97
C PRO A 123 -29.49 4.93 -16.99
N VAL A 124 -29.98 5.56 -18.06
CA VAL A 124 -30.70 4.85 -19.13
C VAL A 124 -29.70 4.34 -20.18
N GLY A 125 -28.96 3.29 -19.84
CA GLY A 125 -28.12 2.49 -20.74
C GLY A 125 -27.15 3.24 -21.66
N GLY A 126 -26.52 2.50 -22.59
CA GLY A 126 -25.58 3.06 -23.57
C GLY A 126 -24.14 3.20 -23.06
N VAL A 127 -23.26 3.70 -23.93
CA VAL A 127 -21.80 3.73 -23.71
C VAL A 127 -21.43 4.49 -22.43
N VAL A 128 -22.02 5.67 -22.20
CA VAL A 128 -21.74 6.48 -21.01
C VAL A 128 -22.14 5.74 -19.73
N GLY A 129 -23.32 5.13 -19.70
CA GLY A 129 -23.79 4.36 -18.54
C GLY A 129 -22.90 3.14 -18.25
N THR A 130 -22.43 2.44 -19.28
CA THR A 130 -21.50 1.31 -19.12
C THR A 130 -20.14 1.75 -18.56
N ILE A 131 -19.60 2.87 -19.03
CA ILE A 131 -18.34 3.42 -18.51
C ILE A 131 -18.52 3.87 -17.05
N ALA A 132 -19.63 4.57 -16.75
CA ALA A 132 -19.94 5.03 -15.40
C ALA A 132 -20.07 3.86 -14.41
N ALA A 133 -20.76 2.77 -14.81
CA ALA A 133 -20.84 1.55 -14.00
C ALA A 133 -19.46 0.98 -13.68
N GLY A 134 -18.55 0.91 -14.67
CA GLY A 134 -17.18 0.47 -14.42
C GLY A 134 -16.39 1.38 -13.47
N MET A 135 -16.66 2.69 -13.46
CA MET A 135 -16.06 3.63 -12.50
C MET A 135 -16.63 3.42 -11.09
N LEU A 136 -17.92 3.14 -10.96
CA LEU A 136 -18.59 2.85 -9.69
C LEU A 136 -18.10 1.53 -9.09
N ASP A 137 -18.01 0.48 -9.90
CA ASP A 137 -17.45 -0.81 -9.50
C ASP A 137 -16.00 -0.64 -9.00
N ALA A 138 -15.20 0.20 -9.67
CA ALA A 138 -13.83 0.50 -9.23
C ALA A 138 -13.77 1.34 -7.96
N ALA A 139 -14.74 2.24 -7.74
CA ALA A 139 -14.81 3.12 -6.57
C ALA A 139 -15.44 2.45 -5.34
N GLU A 140 -16.06 1.28 -5.49
CA GLU A 140 -16.73 0.58 -4.38
C GLU A 140 -15.71 0.24 -3.27
N GLY A 141 -16.00 0.72 -2.06
CA GLY A 141 -15.15 0.54 -0.88
C GLY A 141 -13.87 1.39 -0.87
N GLN A 142 -13.60 2.18 -1.92
CA GLN A 142 -12.40 3.01 -2.00
C GLN A 142 -12.55 4.31 -1.20
N CYS A 143 -11.49 4.71 -0.51
CA CYS A 143 -11.46 5.93 0.29
C CYS A 143 -10.04 6.52 0.36
N PRO A 144 -9.54 7.07 -0.77
CA PRO A 144 -8.20 7.66 -0.85
C PRO A 144 -8.05 8.88 0.06
N LEU A 145 -6.81 9.34 0.26
CA LEU A 145 -6.50 10.41 1.20
C LEU A 145 -7.08 11.77 0.79
N PHE A 146 -7.54 12.50 1.79
CA PHE A 146 -7.85 13.92 1.71
C PHE A 146 -6.72 14.73 2.37
N CYS A 147 -6.57 15.99 2.01
CA CYS A 147 -5.48 16.81 2.57
C CYS A 147 -5.61 17.21 4.04
N ASN A 148 -6.78 16.97 4.62
CA ASN A 148 -7.02 17.10 6.05
C ASN A 148 -6.91 15.77 6.81
N ASP A 149 -6.58 14.66 6.13
CA ASP A 149 -6.31 13.38 6.79
C ASP A 149 -4.94 13.41 7.50
N GLU A 150 -4.85 12.69 8.61
CA GLU A 150 -3.60 12.35 9.29
C GLU A 150 -3.32 10.85 9.06
N PRO A 151 -2.51 10.48 8.05
CA PRO A 151 -2.31 9.08 7.71
C PRO A 151 -1.46 8.37 8.77
N VAL A 152 -1.88 7.14 9.10
CA VAL A 152 -1.13 6.20 9.93
C VAL A 152 -0.51 5.15 9.03
N TRP A 153 0.78 4.89 9.25
CA TRP A 153 1.58 3.97 8.45
C TRP A 153 2.04 2.81 9.32
N ASP A 154 1.75 1.58 8.89
CA ASP A 154 2.36 0.37 9.43
C ASP A 154 3.14 -0.31 8.31
N VAL A 155 4.44 -0.52 8.54
CA VAL A 155 5.37 -1.00 7.51
C VAL A 155 6.19 -2.14 8.05
N ILE A 156 6.08 -3.29 7.37
CA ILE A 156 6.76 -4.53 7.73
C ILE A 156 7.68 -4.92 6.58
N GLY A 157 8.97 -5.06 6.87
CA GLY A 157 9.98 -5.57 5.94
C GLY A 157 10.39 -6.99 6.28
N THR A 158 10.45 -7.88 5.30
CA THR A 158 10.93 -9.25 5.44
C THR A 158 12.02 -9.53 4.41
N PHE A 159 13.25 -9.75 4.88
CA PHE A 159 14.34 -10.23 4.03
C PHE A 159 14.13 -11.72 3.74
N ASN A 160 14.28 -12.10 2.48
CA ASN A 160 14.05 -13.45 1.98
C ASN A 160 15.38 -14.14 1.63
N ALA A 161 15.37 -15.48 1.64
CA ALA A 161 16.53 -16.31 1.33
C ALA A 161 17.05 -16.15 -0.11
N ASP A 162 16.23 -15.62 -1.02
CA ASP A 162 16.58 -15.37 -2.42
C ASP A 162 17.28 -14.01 -2.65
N GLY A 163 17.56 -13.27 -1.58
CA GLY A 163 18.21 -11.96 -1.65
C GLY A 163 17.25 -10.81 -1.95
N THR A 164 15.93 -11.02 -1.78
CA THR A 164 14.94 -9.95 -1.86
C THR A 164 14.48 -9.46 -0.49
N LEU A 165 13.94 -8.24 -0.43
CA LEU A 165 13.21 -7.67 0.69
C LEU A 165 11.75 -7.46 0.23
N THR A 166 10.81 -8.13 0.89
CA THR A 166 9.37 -7.84 0.74
C THR A 166 8.96 -6.80 1.76
N VAL A 167 8.41 -5.68 1.31
CA VAL A 167 7.89 -4.60 2.17
C VAL A 167 6.38 -4.54 2.01
N GLN A 168 5.65 -4.85 3.07
CA GLN A 168 4.21 -4.65 3.17
C GLN A 168 3.94 -3.32 3.86
N VAL A 169 3.12 -2.49 3.25
CA VAL A 169 2.74 -1.16 3.72
C VAL A 169 1.24 -1.17 3.94
N THR A 170 0.80 -0.87 5.15
CA THR A 170 -0.61 -0.68 5.48
C THR A 170 -0.84 0.80 5.79
N LEU A 171 -1.73 1.42 5.02
CA LEU A 171 -2.11 2.82 5.16
C LEU A 171 -3.50 2.93 5.79
N GLY A 172 -3.58 3.66 6.90
CA GLY A 172 -4.81 3.89 7.66
C GLY A 172 -5.03 5.35 8.03
N ARG A 173 -6.13 5.63 8.71
CA ARG A 173 -6.42 6.91 9.38
C ARG A 173 -6.38 6.71 10.89
N ASP A 174 -5.95 7.70 11.65
CA ASP A 174 -5.92 7.58 13.11
C ASP A 174 -7.33 7.32 13.67
N GLY A 175 -7.51 6.17 14.33
CA GLY A 175 -8.80 5.68 14.83
C GLY A 175 -9.87 5.43 13.76
N GLY A 176 -9.51 5.47 12.47
CA GLY A 176 -10.42 5.40 11.33
C GLY A 176 -10.28 4.13 10.49
N PRO A 177 -11.01 4.04 9.36
CA PRO A 177 -10.91 2.92 8.42
C PRO A 177 -9.57 2.93 7.68
N ALA A 178 -9.25 1.78 7.05
CA ALA A 178 -8.15 1.66 6.11
C ALA A 178 -8.31 2.62 4.92
N VAL A 179 -7.18 3.04 4.34
CA VAL A 179 -7.15 3.91 3.16
C VAL A 179 -7.01 3.05 1.92
N ALA A 180 -8.15 2.67 1.33
CA ALA A 180 -8.21 1.86 0.12
C ALA A 180 -8.14 2.73 -1.16
N GLY A 181 -7.45 2.23 -2.19
CA GLY A 181 -7.41 2.83 -3.52
C GLY A 181 -6.40 3.96 -3.68
N GLU A 182 -5.50 4.11 -2.71
CA GLU A 182 -4.46 5.13 -2.68
C GLU A 182 -3.21 4.64 -3.45
N GLN A 183 -2.60 5.53 -4.25
CA GLN A 183 -1.39 5.18 -5.02
C GLN A 183 -0.13 5.55 -4.23
N LEU A 184 0.67 4.54 -3.90
CA LEU A 184 1.94 4.69 -3.19
C LEU A 184 3.10 4.56 -4.18
N LEU A 185 4.01 5.53 -4.18
CA LEU A 185 5.27 5.50 -4.93
C LEU A 185 6.42 5.19 -3.96
N ALA A 186 7.05 4.03 -4.13
CA ALA A 186 8.21 3.62 -3.34
C ALA A 186 9.53 3.81 -4.10
N THR A 187 10.51 4.43 -3.44
CA THR A 187 11.86 4.67 -3.97
C THR A 187 12.91 4.17 -2.96
N PRO A 188 13.62 3.07 -3.25
CA PRO A 188 14.65 2.57 -2.35
C PRO A 188 15.95 3.39 -2.49
N SER A 189 16.67 3.60 -1.39
CA SER A 189 17.95 4.32 -1.38
C SER A 189 19.08 3.55 -2.07
N SER A 190 18.96 2.23 -2.16
CA SER A 190 19.90 1.29 -2.80
C SER A 190 19.14 0.03 -3.26
N GLY A 191 19.78 -0.86 -4.02
CA GLY A 191 19.09 -2.04 -4.57
C GLY A 191 18.19 -1.71 -5.76
N THR A 192 17.39 -2.70 -6.21
CA THR A 192 16.50 -2.55 -7.37
C THR A 192 15.09 -2.99 -7.04
N LEU A 193 14.11 -2.14 -7.27
CA LEU A 193 12.71 -2.47 -7.06
C LEU A 193 12.21 -3.45 -8.15
N LEU A 194 11.78 -4.64 -7.75
CA LEU A 194 11.37 -5.74 -8.63
C LEU A 194 9.85 -5.76 -8.89
N ALA A 195 9.06 -5.50 -7.86
CA ALA A 195 7.60 -5.54 -7.96
C ALA A 195 6.96 -4.49 -7.03
N PRO A 196 6.01 -3.68 -7.52
CA PRO A 196 5.78 -3.39 -8.94
C PRO A 196 6.98 -2.63 -9.53
N ALA A 197 7.53 -3.05 -10.68
CA ALA A 197 8.74 -2.42 -11.25
C ALA A 197 8.64 -0.90 -11.53
N SER A 198 7.44 -0.33 -11.55
CA SER A 198 7.20 1.12 -11.67
C SER A 198 7.46 1.90 -10.37
N GLY A 199 7.59 1.23 -9.23
CA GLY A 199 7.54 1.87 -7.91
C GLY A 199 6.13 2.20 -7.44
N VAL A 200 5.10 2.02 -8.27
CA VAL A 200 3.73 2.43 -7.95
C VAL A 200 2.85 1.23 -7.64
N ALA A 201 2.36 1.15 -6.41
CA ALA A 201 1.35 0.20 -5.96
C ALA A 201 0.07 0.94 -5.55
N THR A 202 -1.08 0.28 -5.63
CA THR A 202 -2.35 0.81 -5.12
C THR A 202 -2.77 0.01 -3.91
N THR A 203 -3.19 0.68 -2.85
CA THR A 203 -3.68 0.00 -1.65
C THR A 203 -4.98 -0.74 -1.95
N ASP A 204 -5.09 -1.95 -1.42
CA ASP A 204 -6.32 -2.75 -1.50
C ASP A 204 -7.38 -2.28 -0.48
N LEU A 205 -8.47 -3.05 -0.33
CA LEU A 205 -9.57 -2.73 0.59
C LEU A 205 -9.15 -2.73 2.07
N ASP A 206 -8.06 -3.42 2.41
CA ASP A 206 -7.48 -3.44 3.75
C ASP A 206 -6.40 -2.35 3.93
N GLY A 207 -6.23 -1.47 2.93
CA GLY A 207 -5.24 -0.41 2.92
C GLY A 207 -3.82 -0.89 2.65
N GLN A 208 -3.64 -2.10 2.12
CA GLN A 208 -2.34 -2.73 1.97
C GLN A 208 -1.76 -2.60 0.57
N ALA A 209 -0.46 -2.35 0.49
CA ALA A 209 0.33 -2.40 -0.73
C ALA A 209 1.63 -3.18 -0.45
N THR A 210 2.16 -3.87 -1.46
CA THR A 210 3.40 -4.65 -1.32
C THR A 210 4.43 -4.21 -2.34
N PHE A 211 5.67 -4.09 -1.88
CA PHE A 211 6.86 -3.85 -2.69
C PHE A 211 7.86 -4.99 -2.51
N VAL A 212 8.62 -5.30 -3.55
CA VAL A 212 9.71 -6.27 -3.52
C VAL A 212 10.97 -5.60 -4.06
N VAL A 213 12.04 -5.62 -3.28
CA VAL A 213 13.33 -5.01 -3.61
C VAL A 213 14.40 -6.10 -3.69
N ASP A 214 15.18 -6.13 -4.76
CA ASP A 214 16.42 -6.89 -4.83
C ASP A 214 17.49 -6.19 -3.99
N VAL A 215 17.95 -6.87 -2.94
CA VAL A 215 18.91 -6.32 -1.98
C VAL A 215 20.28 -6.96 -2.08
N ARG A 216 20.56 -7.73 -3.15
CA ARG A 216 21.87 -8.38 -3.31
C ARG A 216 23.03 -7.39 -3.36
N ASP A 217 22.82 -6.28 -4.06
CA ASP A 217 23.81 -5.20 -4.23
C ASP A 217 23.42 -3.93 -3.45
N ALA A 218 22.42 -4.00 -2.56
CA ALA A 218 21.95 -2.84 -1.79
C ALA A 218 22.91 -2.50 -0.64
N ASP A 219 23.17 -1.22 -0.37
CA ASP A 219 23.79 -0.78 0.89
C ASP A 219 22.78 -0.92 2.05
N LEU A 220 23.23 -1.34 3.24
CA LEU A 220 22.41 -1.48 4.45
C LEU A 220 22.88 -0.52 5.57
N PRO A 221 21.96 0.10 6.36
CA PRO A 221 20.50 0.01 6.23
C PRO A 221 19.97 0.54 4.91
N LEU A 222 18.99 -0.16 4.35
CA LEU A 222 18.24 0.27 3.18
C LEU A 222 17.11 1.18 3.66
N THR A 223 17.00 2.38 3.10
CA THR A 223 15.83 3.23 3.31
C THR A 223 14.86 3.08 2.14
N LEU A 224 13.56 3.01 2.41
CA LEU A 224 12.50 3.10 1.43
C LEU A 224 11.72 4.40 1.67
N ASP A 225 11.80 5.31 0.70
CA ASP A 225 10.98 6.52 0.66
C ASP A 225 9.64 6.15 0.04
N ILE A 226 8.54 6.35 0.76
CA ILE A 226 7.19 6.11 0.26
C ILE A 226 6.48 7.44 0.15
N ALA A 227 6.06 7.80 -1.06
CA ALA A 227 5.32 9.02 -1.34
C ALA A 227 3.87 8.70 -1.74
N THR A 228 2.91 9.49 -1.26
CA THR A 228 1.52 9.43 -1.71
C THR A 228 0.89 10.83 -1.75
N VAL A 229 -0.19 10.97 -2.52
CA VAL A 229 -0.82 12.27 -2.77
C VAL A 229 -2.27 12.27 -2.30
N GLY A 230 -2.53 13.00 -1.22
CA GLY A 230 -3.89 13.36 -0.83
C GLY A 230 -4.46 14.47 -1.70
N ARG A 231 -5.79 14.58 -1.72
CA ARG A 231 -6.49 15.59 -2.53
C ARG A 231 -7.32 16.53 -1.68
N GLU A 232 -7.31 17.81 -2.05
CA GLU A 232 -8.22 18.80 -1.48
C GLU A 232 -9.49 18.84 -2.34
N VAL A 233 -10.47 18.02 -1.96
CA VAL A 233 -11.78 17.99 -2.60
C VAL A 233 -12.69 19.00 -1.91
N VAL A 234 -13.21 19.94 -2.68
CA VAL A 234 -14.15 20.96 -2.18
C VAL A 234 -15.48 20.89 -2.88
N ARG A 235 -16.50 21.22 -2.10
CA ARG A 235 -17.88 21.45 -2.53
C ARG A 235 -18.05 22.96 -2.68
N LEU A 236 -18.35 23.42 -3.88
CA LEU A 236 -18.63 24.83 -4.15
C LEU A 236 -20.14 25.02 -4.04
N VAL A 237 -20.59 25.64 -2.95
CA VAL A 237 -22.02 25.81 -2.66
C VAL A 237 -22.43 27.24 -2.99
N ALA A 238 -23.30 27.42 -3.98
CA ALA A 238 -23.76 28.75 -4.38
C ALA A 238 -24.66 29.44 -3.33
N VAL A 239 -24.49 30.76 -3.18
CA VAL A 239 -25.17 31.63 -2.22
C VAL A 239 -25.86 32.80 -2.97
N PRO A 240 -27.11 33.18 -2.61
CA PRO A 240 -27.95 32.70 -1.51
C PRO A 240 -28.67 31.37 -1.78
N ALA A 241 -29.20 30.75 -0.72
CA ALA A 241 -29.71 29.38 -0.69
C ALA A 241 -30.79 29.01 -1.74
N ASN A 242 -31.43 30.00 -2.37
CA ASN A 242 -32.40 29.78 -3.45
C ASN A 242 -31.75 29.52 -4.82
N ALA A 243 -30.43 29.58 -4.90
CA ALA A 243 -29.63 29.26 -6.08
C ALA A 243 -28.74 28.02 -5.86
N GLN A 244 -29.09 27.16 -4.89
CA GLN A 244 -28.32 26.04 -4.29
C GLN A 244 -27.76 25.01 -5.28
N GLN A 245 -26.88 25.49 -6.16
CA GLN A 245 -26.04 24.69 -7.00
C GLN A 245 -24.84 24.25 -6.18
N GLU A 246 -24.60 22.94 -6.17
CA GLU A 246 -23.43 22.33 -5.57
C GLU A 246 -22.55 21.77 -6.69
N LEU A 247 -21.29 22.20 -6.73
CA LEU A 247 -20.25 21.63 -7.61
C LEU A 247 -19.21 20.92 -6.75
N VAL A 248 -18.52 19.93 -7.32
CA VAL A 248 -17.33 19.32 -6.71
C VAL A 248 -16.11 19.56 -7.58
N SER A 249 -14.99 19.90 -6.94
CA SER A 249 -13.70 20.16 -7.58
C SER A 249 -12.57 19.61 -6.72
N VAL A 250 -11.49 19.17 -7.36
CA VAL A 250 -10.18 19.08 -6.70
C VAL A 250 -9.50 20.42 -6.91
N ILE A 251 -9.10 21.11 -5.84
CA ILE A 251 -8.46 22.44 -5.92
C ILE A 251 -6.99 22.41 -5.53
N GLY A 252 -6.52 21.29 -4.98
CA GLY A 252 -5.16 21.14 -4.52
C GLY A 252 -4.82 19.68 -4.27
N GLU A 253 -3.52 19.46 -4.10
CA GLU A 253 -2.91 18.19 -3.75
C GLU A 253 -1.93 18.43 -2.60
N CYS A 254 -1.74 17.43 -1.76
CA CYS A 254 -0.81 17.44 -0.64
C CYS A 254 0.00 16.15 -0.66
N SER A 255 1.26 16.25 -0.25
CA SER A 255 2.19 15.13 -0.26
C SER A 255 2.34 14.55 1.14
N PHE A 256 2.42 13.22 1.23
CA PHE A 256 2.81 12.50 2.43
C PHE A 256 3.97 11.58 2.07
N ASP A 257 5.15 11.84 2.66
CA ASP A 257 6.43 11.25 2.24
C ASP A 257 7.22 10.61 3.41
N PRO A 258 6.69 9.58 4.11
CA PRO A 258 7.45 8.88 5.14
C PRO A 258 8.67 8.12 4.59
N GLN A 259 9.67 7.93 5.46
CA GLN A 259 10.87 7.14 5.18
C GLN A 259 10.98 5.99 6.17
N PHE A 260 11.27 4.78 5.68
CA PHE A 260 11.41 3.58 6.51
C PHE A 260 12.79 2.95 6.31
N ALA A 261 13.51 2.66 7.39
CA ALA A 261 14.82 2.02 7.34
C ALA A 261 14.73 0.53 7.68
N PHE A 262 15.45 -0.28 6.91
CA PHE A 262 15.54 -1.73 7.06
C PHE A 262 17.00 -2.13 7.25
N ASP A 263 17.33 -2.54 8.47
CA ASP A 263 18.65 -3.05 8.82
C ASP A 263 18.80 -4.53 8.46
N ALA A 264 20.03 -4.96 8.27
CA ALA A 264 20.42 -6.35 8.00
C ALA A 264 20.00 -7.37 9.08
N GLY A 265 19.48 -6.89 10.23
CA GLY A 265 19.32 -7.66 11.45
C GLY A 265 20.61 -7.72 12.27
N ALA A 266 20.47 -8.01 13.56
CA ALA A 266 21.62 -8.29 14.42
C ALA A 266 22.12 -9.73 14.17
N PHE A 267 23.43 -9.92 14.28
CA PHE A 267 24.03 -11.24 14.36
C PHE A 267 24.01 -11.70 15.83
N GLY A 268 23.26 -12.77 16.11
CA GLY A 268 23.12 -13.41 17.42
C GLY A 268 24.15 -14.53 17.63
N ASP A 269 23.76 -15.57 18.36
CA ASP A 269 24.59 -16.73 18.71
C ASP A 269 23.99 -18.00 18.06
N PRO A 270 24.32 -18.31 16.78
CA PRO A 270 23.76 -19.45 16.07
C PRO A 270 23.88 -20.75 16.84
N HIS A 271 22.83 -21.57 16.75
CA HIS A 271 22.76 -22.85 17.41
C HIS A 271 23.18 -23.99 16.50
N THR A 272 23.99 -24.90 17.04
CA THR A 272 24.40 -26.11 16.34
C THR A 272 23.21 -27.01 15.98
N ILE A 273 23.38 -27.90 15.00
CA ILE A 273 22.36 -28.91 14.67
C ILE A 273 21.95 -29.78 15.87
N GLY A 274 22.84 -30.01 16.84
CA GLY A 274 22.55 -30.80 18.04
C GLY A 274 21.48 -30.13 18.92
N PHE A 275 21.51 -28.80 19.01
CA PHE A 275 20.48 -28.03 19.69
C PHE A 275 19.12 -28.24 19.00
N TRP A 276 19.04 -28.03 17.68
CA TRP A 276 17.78 -28.15 16.94
C TRP A 276 17.19 -29.57 17.00
N LYS A 277 18.03 -30.61 16.88
CA LYS A 277 17.63 -32.01 17.09
C LYS A 277 16.98 -32.24 18.45
N HIS A 278 17.51 -31.61 19.49
CA HIS A 278 16.97 -31.71 20.84
C HIS A 278 15.64 -30.95 20.97
N GLN A 279 15.54 -29.72 20.46
CA GLN A 279 14.30 -28.94 20.53
C GLN A 279 13.12 -29.69 19.86
N VAL A 280 13.35 -30.23 18.66
CA VAL A 280 12.32 -30.96 17.89
C VAL A 280 11.94 -32.29 18.56
N GLU A 281 12.91 -33.05 19.09
CA GLU A 281 12.63 -34.30 19.84
C GLU A 281 11.78 -34.03 21.08
N VAL A 282 12.09 -32.97 21.83
CA VAL A 282 11.30 -32.60 23.03
C VAL A 282 9.90 -32.16 22.61
N ALA A 283 9.76 -31.39 21.53
CA ALA A 283 8.46 -30.95 21.02
C ALA A 283 7.54 -32.12 20.65
N LEU A 284 8.07 -33.16 20.01
CA LEU A 284 7.29 -34.34 19.59
C LEU A 284 7.02 -35.34 20.73
N THR A 285 7.97 -35.52 21.65
CA THR A 285 7.87 -36.59 22.66
C THR A 285 7.45 -36.11 24.04
N GLY A 286 7.56 -34.81 24.31
CA GLY A 286 7.41 -34.20 25.64
C GLY A 286 8.50 -34.63 26.64
N ARG A 287 9.60 -35.26 26.18
CA ARG A 287 10.67 -35.76 27.05
C ARG A 287 11.88 -34.85 27.04
N GLY A 288 12.08 -34.11 28.13
CA GLY A 288 13.23 -33.24 28.32
C GLY A 288 12.80 -31.81 28.64
N HIS A 289 13.72 -30.87 28.50
CA HIS A 289 13.44 -29.44 28.61
C HIS A 289 13.89 -28.76 27.32
N ALA A 290 12.95 -28.13 26.63
CA ALA A 290 13.21 -27.34 25.44
C ALA A 290 13.41 -25.86 25.82
N GLN A 291 14.28 -25.19 25.08
CA GLN A 291 14.48 -23.74 25.14
C GLN A 291 13.55 -23.02 24.16
N VAL A 292 13.14 -23.69 23.08
CA VAL A 292 12.13 -23.21 22.13
C VAL A 292 10.92 -24.13 22.26
N ASP A 293 9.74 -23.58 22.57
CA ASP A 293 8.55 -24.41 22.69
C ASP A 293 8.04 -24.92 21.33
N ALA A 294 7.16 -25.93 21.38
CA ALA A 294 6.66 -26.60 20.19
C ALA A 294 5.83 -25.68 19.29
N GLU A 295 5.12 -24.71 19.87
CA GLU A 295 4.29 -23.75 19.13
C GLU A 295 5.18 -22.78 18.33
N THR A 296 6.23 -22.26 18.97
CA THR A 296 7.23 -21.40 18.34
C THR A 296 7.97 -22.15 17.23
N LEU A 297 8.40 -23.40 17.47
CA LEU A 297 9.03 -24.24 16.43
C LEU A 297 8.10 -24.49 15.24
N ALA A 298 6.81 -24.77 15.50
CA ALA A 298 5.83 -24.95 14.43
C ALA A 298 5.63 -23.66 13.62
N GLY A 299 5.76 -22.49 14.27
CA GLY A 299 5.72 -21.18 13.63
C GLY A 299 6.88 -20.91 12.66
N TYR A 300 7.99 -21.66 12.75
CA TYR A 300 9.11 -21.57 11.80
C TYR A 300 8.85 -22.31 10.48
N LEU A 301 7.77 -23.07 10.39
CA LEU A 301 7.42 -23.87 9.22
C LEU A 301 6.34 -23.16 8.38
N PRO A 302 6.29 -23.38 7.06
CA PRO A 302 7.12 -24.31 6.28
C PRO A 302 8.51 -23.75 5.92
N ILE A 303 9.50 -24.65 5.82
CA ILE A 303 10.84 -24.33 5.30
C ILE A 303 11.01 -25.00 3.93
N SER A 304 11.34 -24.20 2.91
CA SER A 304 11.74 -24.70 1.60
C SER A 304 13.24 -24.98 1.59
N LEU A 305 13.61 -26.24 1.44
CA LEU A 305 14.98 -26.72 1.47
C LEU A 305 15.31 -27.38 0.13
N PHE A 306 15.96 -26.62 -0.75
CA PHE A 306 16.43 -27.10 -2.07
C PHE A 306 15.37 -27.80 -2.94
N GLY A 307 14.12 -27.32 -2.88
CA GLY A 307 12.99 -27.88 -3.65
C GLY A 307 12.16 -28.92 -2.90
N GLU A 308 12.58 -29.33 -1.71
CA GLU A 308 11.74 -30.04 -0.75
C GLU A 308 11.10 -29.04 0.23
N THR A 309 9.92 -29.36 0.75
CA THR A 309 9.25 -28.54 1.77
C THR A 309 9.15 -29.32 3.07
N VAL A 310 9.65 -28.73 4.14
CA VAL A 310 9.48 -29.22 5.50
C VAL A 310 8.34 -28.42 6.13
N ASP A 311 7.19 -29.04 6.28
CA ASP A 311 5.91 -28.37 6.63
C ASP A 311 5.33 -28.81 7.99
N SER A 312 5.96 -29.76 8.66
CA SER A 312 5.54 -30.26 9.97
C SER A 312 6.73 -30.58 10.88
N LEU A 313 6.49 -30.63 12.19
CA LEU A 313 7.52 -31.01 13.17
C LEU A 313 7.99 -32.46 12.97
N GLU A 314 7.10 -33.34 12.49
CA GLU A 314 7.42 -34.71 12.12
C GLU A 314 8.37 -34.76 10.93
N THR A 315 8.07 -34.07 9.83
CA THR A 315 8.98 -33.99 8.67
C THR A 315 10.31 -33.36 9.08
N LEU A 316 10.27 -32.31 9.91
CA LEU A 316 11.46 -31.65 10.45
C LEU A 316 12.34 -32.63 11.24
N HIS A 317 11.73 -33.46 12.09
CA HIS A 317 12.41 -34.52 12.83
C HIS A 317 13.01 -35.57 11.92
N GLU A 318 12.25 -36.06 10.95
CA GLU A 318 12.69 -37.09 10.00
C GLU A 318 13.96 -36.66 9.25
N VAL A 319 14.03 -35.40 8.81
CA VAL A 319 15.22 -34.83 8.16
C VAL A 319 16.37 -34.72 9.16
N LEU A 320 16.14 -34.12 10.35
CA LEU A 320 17.19 -33.87 11.34
C LEU A 320 17.77 -35.13 11.99
N TRP A 321 17.02 -36.23 12.12
CA TRP A 321 17.39 -37.41 12.92
C TRP A 321 17.86 -38.66 12.14
N LEU A 322 18.27 -38.50 10.87
CA LEU A 322 18.81 -39.62 10.07
C LEU A 322 20.12 -40.19 10.67
N LYS A 323 20.07 -41.42 11.19
CA LYS A 323 21.21 -42.08 11.87
C LYS A 323 22.35 -42.51 10.95
N LYS A 324 22.06 -42.77 9.66
CA LYS A 324 23.03 -43.20 8.64
C LYS A 324 22.87 -42.35 7.38
N ALA A 325 22.90 -41.03 7.56
CA ALA A 325 22.75 -40.07 6.48
C ALA A 325 23.88 -40.18 5.44
N SER A 326 23.52 -40.16 4.15
CA SER A 326 24.42 -39.88 3.04
C SER A 326 25.02 -38.47 3.18
N MET A 327 26.03 -38.12 2.35
CA MET A 327 26.60 -36.77 2.41
C MET A 327 25.56 -35.70 2.06
N GLU A 328 24.75 -35.95 1.04
CA GLU A 328 23.62 -35.11 0.65
C GLU A 328 22.63 -34.91 1.81
N GLN A 329 22.22 -36.00 2.49
CA GLN A 329 21.34 -35.92 3.65
C GLN A 329 21.97 -35.15 4.83
N ARG A 330 23.30 -35.23 5.00
CA ARG A 330 24.00 -34.42 6.01
C ARG A 330 24.03 -32.94 5.64
N ALA A 331 24.15 -32.62 4.36
CA ALA A 331 24.05 -31.25 3.87
C ALA A 331 22.65 -30.68 4.16
N LEU A 332 21.59 -31.43 3.79
CA LEU A 332 20.20 -31.05 4.09
C LEU A 332 19.99 -30.80 5.59
N GLN A 333 20.50 -31.69 6.44
CA GLN A 333 20.45 -31.56 7.88
C GLN A 333 21.08 -30.26 8.42
N GLN A 334 22.26 -29.90 7.93
CA GLN A 334 22.96 -28.69 8.36
C GLN A 334 22.30 -27.43 7.83
N CYS A 335 21.89 -27.44 6.58
CA CYS A 335 21.22 -26.31 5.94
C CYS A 335 19.81 -26.07 6.51
N LEU A 336 19.13 -27.11 6.96
CA LEU A 336 17.90 -26.99 7.74
C LEU A 336 18.13 -26.34 9.11
N ALA A 337 19.22 -26.69 9.81
CA ALA A 337 19.60 -26.04 11.06
C ALA A 337 19.95 -24.54 10.85
N LEU A 338 20.60 -24.20 9.73
CA LEU A 338 20.83 -22.81 9.35
C LEU A 338 19.51 -22.04 9.18
N HIS A 339 18.53 -22.62 8.47
CA HIS A 339 17.21 -22.01 8.33
C HIS A 339 16.51 -21.80 9.68
N LEU A 340 16.63 -22.75 10.61
CA LEU A 340 16.07 -22.62 11.95
C LEU A 340 16.74 -21.50 12.76
N ASN A 341 18.05 -21.32 12.63
CA ASN A 341 18.76 -20.18 13.22
C ASN A 341 18.26 -18.84 12.64
N VAL A 342 18.02 -18.77 11.32
CA VAL A 342 17.45 -17.58 10.71
C VAL A 342 16.02 -17.33 11.20
N ALA A 343 15.19 -18.37 11.26
CA ALA A 343 13.80 -18.27 11.75
C ALA A 343 13.73 -17.88 13.23
N ALA A 344 14.71 -18.30 14.03
CA ALA A 344 14.83 -17.93 15.44
C ALA A 344 15.40 -16.52 15.68
N GLY A 345 15.84 -15.83 14.62
CA GLY A 345 16.40 -14.49 14.72
C GLY A 345 17.87 -14.44 15.15
N GLU A 346 18.59 -15.56 15.10
CA GLU A 346 20.04 -15.58 15.37
C GLU A 346 20.86 -14.95 14.23
N ALA A 347 20.27 -14.85 13.04
CA ALA A 347 20.77 -14.03 11.94
C ALA A 347 19.61 -13.68 11.00
N GLY A 348 19.67 -12.54 10.33
CA GLY A 348 18.81 -12.23 9.17
C GLY A 348 19.44 -12.71 7.87
N TRP A 349 18.63 -12.90 6.83
CA TRP A 349 19.16 -13.24 5.49
C TRP A 349 20.11 -12.17 4.92
N ALA A 350 19.94 -10.92 5.33
CA ALA A 350 20.80 -9.81 4.93
C ALA A 350 21.97 -9.54 5.88
N THR A 351 22.10 -10.30 6.99
CA THR A 351 23.19 -10.15 7.95
C THR A 351 24.53 -10.53 7.31
N ASP A 352 25.57 -9.73 7.55
CA ASP A 352 26.94 -10.05 7.16
C ASP A 352 27.50 -11.15 8.07
N VAL A 353 27.98 -12.23 7.46
CA VAL A 353 28.43 -13.44 8.14
C VAL A 353 29.81 -13.81 7.63
N THR A 354 30.73 -14.08 8.55
CA THR A 354 32.11 -14.46 8.20
C THR A 354 32.32 -15.97 8.34
N ILE A 355 32.51 -16.67 7.22
CA ILE A 355 32.80 -18.12 7.18
C ILE A 355 34.14 -18.30 6.47
N GLY A 356 35.05 -19.10 7.04
CA GLY A 356 36.34 -19.37 6.41
C GLY A 356 37.24 -18.15 6.19
N GLY A 357 36.97 -17.02 6.85
CA GLY A 357 37.70 -15.75 6.67
C GLY A 357 37.17 -14.86 5.55
N GLU A 358 36.09 -15.27 4.88
CA GLU A 358 35.35 -14.46 3.91
C GLU A 358 34.06 -13.95 4.55
N THR A 359 33.73 -12.68 4.33
CA THR A 359 32.49 -12.06 4.83
C THR A 359 31.56 -11.82 3.66
N GLN A 360 30.35 -12.38 3.73
CA GLN A 360 29.26 -12.07 2.80
C GLN A 360 27.91 -12.19 3.51
N ARG A 361 26.85 -11.74 2.85
CA ARG A 361 25.49 -11.81 3.39
C ARG A 361 25.01 -13.25 3.49
N MET A 362 24.16 -13.54 4.47
CA MET A 362 23.62 -14.88 4.68
C MET A 362 22.92 -15.46 3.44
N PHE A 363 22.15 -14.66 2.69
CA PHE A 363 21.55 -15.15 1.45
C PHE A 363 22.59 -15.53 0.38
N ALA A 364 23.79 -14.94 0.40
CA ALA A 364 24.86 -15.29 -0.53
C ALA A 364 25.50 -16.63 -0.14
N TRP A 365 25.78 -16.84 1.16
CA TRP A 365 26.17 -18.15 1.68
C TRP A 365 25.12 -19.23 1.35
N TRP A 366 23.84 -18.89 1.46
CA TRP A 366 22.75 -19.77 1.10
C TRP A 366 22.73 -20.12 -0.38
N ALA A 367 22.90 -19.13 -1.26
CA ALA A 367 22.98 -19.34 -2.70
C ALA A 367 24.17 -20.24 -3.08
N ASP A 368 25.33 -20.07 -2.43
CA ASP A 368 26.51 -20.92 -2.65
C ASP A 368 26.26 -22.36 -2.20
N ALA A 369 25.63 -22.56 -1.03
CA ALA A 369 25.25 -23.88 -0.56
C ALA A 369 24.26 -24.58 -1.52
N GLN A 370 23.27 -23.83 -2.03
CA GLN A 370 22.33 -24.33 -3.03
C GLN A 370 23.02 -24.71 -4.33
N ALA A 371 23.91 -23.85 -4.84
CA ALA A 371 24.66 -24.09 -6.07
C ALA A 371 25.57 -25.31 -5.95
N ALA A 372 26.26 -25.46 -4.82
CA ALA A 372 27.09 -26.63 -4.53
C ALA A 372 26.27 -27.93 -4.53
N LEU A 373 25.11 -27.93 -3.87
CA LEU A 373 24.24 -29.11 -3.84
C LEU A 373 23.70 -29.46 -5.24
N ALA A 374 23.27 -28.45 -6.01
CA ALA A 374 22.80 -28.64 -7.38
C ALA A 374 23.90 -29.17 -8.33
N ALA A 375 25.16 -28.86 -8.04
CA ALA A 375 26.33 -29.39 -8.76
C ALA A 375 26.77 -30.79 -8.29
N GLY A 376 26.10 -31.37 -7.28
CA GLY A 376 26.45 -32.66 -6.68
C GLY A 376 27.57 -32.58 -5.64
N ASP A 377 27.97 -31.38 -5.22
CA ASP A 377 28.98 -31.15 -4.18
C ASP A 377 28.33 -30.93 -2.81
N ALA A 378 27.77 -32.02 -2.27
CA ALA A 378 27.11 -32.00 -0.96
C ALA A 378 28.06 -31.70 0.21
N GLU A 379 29.36 -31.99 0.09
CA GLU A 379 30.32 -31.68 1.17
C GLU A 379 30.51 -30.18 1.33
N THR A 380 30.62 -29.44 0.22
CA THR A 380 30.72 -27.97 0.24
C THR A 380 29.44 -27.35 0.80
N ALA A 381 28.26 -27.77 0.34
CA ALA A 381 26.99 -27.29 0.88
C ALA A 381 26.85 -27.56 2.39
N LYS A 382 27.21 -28.78 2.82
CA LYS A 382 27.25 -29.14 4.24
C LYS A 382 28.21 -28.21 5.00
N THR A 383 29.41 -27.98 4.49
CA THR A 383 30.45 -27.22 5.18
C THR A 383 30.02 -25.77 5.40
N ILE A 384 29.46 -25.12 4.38
CA ILE A 384 28.93 -23.75 4.51
C ILE A 384 27.89 -23.66 5.63
N CYS A 385 26.88 -24.53 5.60
CA CYS A 385 25.81 -24.51 6.59
C CYS A 385 26.30 -24.91 8.00
N ASP A 386 27.21 -25.89 8.10
CA ASP A 386 27.81 -26.35 9.36
C ASP A 386 28.70 -25.26 9.97
N ASP A 387 29.54 -24.60 9.18
CA ASP A 387 30.43 -23.53 9.67
C ASP A 387 29.61 -22.37 10.25
N PHE A 388 28.53 -21.96 9.59
CA PHE A 388 27.60 -20.97 10.15
C PHE A 388 27.00 -21.41 11.49
N ASN A 389 26.48 -22.65 11.56
CA ASN A 389 25.83 -23.18 12.77
C ASN A 389 26.80 -23.32 13.97
N ASN A 390 28.12 -23.17 13.75
CA ASN A 390 29.16 -23.28 14.77
C ASN A 390 29.98 -21.97 14.94
N LEU A 391 29.54 -20.83 14.37
CA LEU A 391 30.06 -19.51 14.72
C LEU A 391 29.75 -19.19 16.19
#